data_AF-A0A530BI88-F1
#
_entry.id   AF-A0A530BI88-F1
#
_cell.length_a   1.000
_cell.length_b   1.000
_cell.length_c   1.000
_cell.angle_alpha   90.00
_cell.angle_beta   90.00
_cell.angle_gamma   90.00
#
_symmetry.space_group_name_H-M   'P 1'
#
loop_
_entity.id
_entity.type
_entity.pdbx_description
1 polymer ?
#
loop_
_entity_poly.entity_id
_entity_poly.type
_entity_poly.pdbx_seq_one_letter_code
_entity_poly.pdbx_strand_id
1 'polypeptide(L)' 'MRDPYEVLGVAKNASAKEIKSAYRKLAKQHHPDQNPNDPKAKERFSAANQAYEIVGDAKTRAAYDRGEIDADG' A
#
# COMPACT_ATOMS: atom_id res chain seq x y z
N MET A 1 3.03 -0.40 13.95
CA MET A 1 2.33 0.49 13.02
C MET A 1 3.32 0.96 11.96
N ARG A 2 3.32 0.34 10.77
CA ARG A 2 4.09 0.86 9.63
C ARG A 2 3.19 1.81 8.87
N ASP A 3 3.67 3.02 8.58
CA ASP A 3 2.89 4.00 7.82
C ASP A 3 2.53 3.43 6.44
N PRO A 4 1.25 3.44 6.02
CA PRO A 4 0.83 2.96 4.68
C PRO A 4 1.60 3.66 3.56
N TYR A 5 1.89 4.94 3.75
CA TYR A 5 2.68 5.76 2.84
C TYR A 5 4.13 5.25 2.71
N GLU A 6 4.77 4.87 3.82
CA GLU A 6 6.12 4.29 3.78
C GLU A 6 6.14 2.90 3.13
N VAL A 7 5.13 2.07 3.38
CA VAL A 7 4.99 0.75 2.77
C VAL A 7 4.88 0.85 1.24
N LEU A 8 4.14 1.84 0.75
CA LEU A 8 4.01 2.13 -0.67
C LEU A 8 5.20 2.92 -1.25
N GLY A 9 6.11 3.40 -0.40
CA GLY A 9 7.25 4.24 -0.81
C GLY A 9 6.82 5.61 -1.35
N VAL A 10 5.72 6.16 -0.85
CA VAL A 10 5.17 7.46 -1.24
C VAL A 10 5.19 8.42 -0.07
N ALA A 11 5.15 9.72 -0.36
CA ALA A 11 5.03 10.74 0.68
C ALA A 11 3.62 10.73 1.30
N LYS A 12 3.49 11.16 2.57
CA LYS A 12 2.17 11.29 3.25
C LYS A 12 1.21 12.27 2.54
N ASN A 13 1.76 13.21 1.79
CA ASN A 13 1.01 14.16 0.96
C ASN A 13 0.77 13.66 -0.49
N ALA A 14 1.16 12.43 -0.82
CA ALA A 14 1.00 11.89 -2.17
C ALA A 14 -0.48 11.88 -2.57
N SER A 15 -0.73 12.19 -3.84
CA SER A 15 -2.07 12.13 -4.43
C SER A 15 -2.53 10.68 -4.60
N ALA A 16 -3.85 10.44 -4.64
CA ALA A 16 -4.39 9.10 -4.91
C ALA A 16 -3.84 8.48 -6.22
N LYS A 17 -3.51 9.33 -7.20
CA LYS A 17 -2.88 8.91 -8.46
C LYS A 17 -1.46 8.39 -8.25
N GLU A 18 -0.67 9.05 -7.41
CA GLU A 18 0.70 8.61 -7.06
C GLU A 18 0.67 7.32 -6.25
N ILE A 19 -0.22 7.23 -5.25
CA ILE A 19 -0.43 6.04 -4.43
C ILE A 19 -0.79 4.84 -5.32
N LYS A 20 -1.76 5.00 -6.23
CA LYS A 20 -2.16 3.97 -7.19
C LYS A 20 -1.02 3.60 -8.15
N SER A 21 -0.23 4.57 -8.60
CA SER A 21 0.91 4.32 -9.47
C SER A 21 2.02 3.54 -8.77
N ALA A 22 2.33 3.89 -7.53
CA ALA A 22 3.32 3.22 -6.69
C ALA A 22 2.88 1.78 -6.36
N TYR A 23 1.64 1.59 -5.92
CA TYR A 23 1.05 0.27 -5.70
C TYR A 23 1.17 -0.59 -6.96
N ARG A 24 0.80 -0.08 -8.14
CA ARG A 24 0.92 -0.84 -9.40
C ARG A 24 2.37 -1.19 -9.76
N LYS A 25 3.34 -0.34 -9.43
CA LYS A 25 4.77 -0.64 -9.62
C LYS A 25 5.22 -1.76 -8.68
N LEU A 26 4.91 -1.65 -7.39
CA LEU A 26 5.22 -2.66 -6.38
C LEU A 26 4.54 -4.00 -6.69
N ALA A 27 3.26 -3.96 -7.09
CA ALA A 27 2.49 -5.12 -7.49
C ALA A 27 3.11 -5.88 -8.66
N LYS A 28 3.64 -5.16 -9.66
CA LYS A 28 4.38 -5.77 -10.76
C LYS A 28 5.74 -6.30 -10.33
N GLN A 29 6.47 -5.53 -9.50
CA GLN A 29 7.81 -5.88 -9.05
C GLN A 29 7.83 -7.09 -8.11
N HIS A 30 6.82 -7.21 -7.25
CA HIS A 30 6.63 -8.30 -6.30
C HIS A 30 5.55 -9.29 -6.75
N HIS A 31 5.18 -9.28 -8.03
CA HIS A 31 4.14 -10.17 -8.55
C HIS A 31 4.54 -11.64 -8.32
N PRO A 32 3.64 -12.50 -7.82
CA PRO A 32 3.94 -13.92 -7.61
C PRO A 32 4.34 -14.62 -8.90
N ASP A 33 3.74 -14.28 -10.05
CA ASP A 33 4.14 -14.85 -11.35
C ASP A 33 5.59 -14.52 -11.74
N GLN A 34 6.12 -13.35 -11.35
CA GLN A 34 7.51 -12.97 -11.61
C GLN A 34 8.46 -13.46 -10.52
N ASN A 35 7.95 -13.71 -9.31
CA ASN A 35 8.71 -14.12 -8.15
C ASN A 35 8.12 -15.41 -7.51
N PRO A 36 7.97 -16.51 -8.27
CA PRO A 36 7.32 -17.72 -7.77
C PRO A 36 8.07 -18.38 -6.61
N ASN A 37 9.35 -18.06 -6.44
CA ASN A 37 10.23 -18.64 -5.42
C ASN A 37 10.56 -17.67 -4.26
N ASP A 38 10.01 -16.45 -4.25
CA ASP A 38 10.26 -15.50 -3.16
C ASP A 38 9.03 -15.41 -2.22
N PRO A 39 9.02 -16.14 -1.09
CA PRO A 39 7.95 -16.04 -0.11
C PRO A 39 7.82 -14.63 0.49
N LYS A 40 8.89 -13.82 0.46
CA LYS A 40 8.85 -12.42 0.93
C LYS A 40 8.19 -11.49 -0.09
N ALA A 41 8.11 -11.87 -1.36
CA ALA A 41 7.36 -11.11 -2.36
C ALA A 41 5.86 -11.09 -1.99
N LYS A 42 5.32 -12.21 -1.51
CA LYS A 42 3.93 -12.30 -1.01
C LYS A 42 3.70 -11.40 0.20
N GLU A 43 4.61 -11.40 1.18
CA GLU A 43 4.52 -10.50 2.35
C GLU A 43 4.57 -9.03 1.94
N ARG A 44 5.52 -8.65 1.08
CA ARG A 44 5.64 -7.27 0.58
C ARG A 44 4.42 -6.86 -0.23
N PHE A 45 3.91 -7.74 -1.08
CA PHE A 45 2.68 -7.52 -1.84
C PHE A 45 1.47 -7.34 -0.92
N SER A 46 1.33 -8.19 0.10
CA SER A 46 0.26 -8.09 1.10
C SER A 46 0.32 -6.76 1.85
N ALA A 47 1.51 -6.36 2.31
CA ALA A 47 1.71 -5.08 2.98
C ALA A 47 1.37 -3.90 2.07
N ALA A 48 1.82 -3.92 0.81
CA ALA A 48 1.47 -2.90 -0.19
C ALA A 48 -0.03 -2.86 -0.48
N ASN A 49 -0.71 -4.02 -0.48
CA ASN A 49 -2.15 -4.10 -0.69
C ASN A 49 -2.94 -3.51 0.48
N GLN A 50 -2.60 -3.87 1.73
CA GLN A 50 -3.19 -3.27 2.92
C GLN A 50 -3.00 -1.76 2.94
N ALA A 51 -1.78 -1.29 2.67
CA ALA A 51 -1.50 0.13 2.59
C ALA A 51 -2.36 0.83 1.52
N TYR A 52 -2.51 0.21 0.35
CA TYR A 52 -3.34 0.75 -0.73
C TYR A 52 -4.84 0.75 -0.39
N GLU A 53 -5.37 -0.23 0.35
CA GLU A 53 -6.77 -0.19 0.79
C GLU A 53 -7.05 0.99 1.74
N ILE A 54 -6.06 1.34 2.57
CA ILE A 54 -6.18 2.41 3.56
C ILE A 54 -6.03 3.79 2.92
N VAL A 55 -4.97 4.02 2.13
CA VAL A 55 -4.68 5.37 1.59
C VAL A 55 -5.03 5.54 0.11
N GLY A 56 -5.42 4.48 -0.58
CA GLY A 56 -5.73 4.48 -2.01
C GLY A 56 -7.12 5.02 -2.36
N ASP A 57 -8.10 4.88 -1.47
CA ASP A 57 -9.41 5.53 -1.61
C ASP A 57 -9.48 6.80 -0.75
N ALA A 58 -10.12 7.83 -1.27
CA ALA A 58 -10.31 9.09 -0.56
C ALA A 58 -11.13 8.90 0.72
N LYS A 59 -12.06 7.94 0.75
CA LYS A 59 -12.88 7.66 1.93
C LYS A 59 -12.06 7.01 3.05
N THR A 60 -11.35 5.92 2.74
CA THR A 60 -10.51 5.22 3.71
C THR A 60 -9.34 6.10 4.15
N ARG A 61 -8.73 6.84 3.23
CA ARG A 61 -7.68 7.81 3.57
C ARG A 61 -8.19 8.86 4.55
N ALA A 62 -9.37 9.43 4.29
CA ALA A 62 -9.93 10.42 5.19
C ALA A 62 -10.28 9.83 6.56
N ALA A 63 -10.72 8.56 6.62
CA ALA A 63 -10.92 7.85 7.88
C ALA A 63 -9.59 7.61 8.62
N TYR A 64 -8.54 7.20 7.91
CA TYR A 64 -7.20 7.00 8.45
C TYR A 64 -6.60 8.31 8.97
N ASP A 65 -6.70 9.38 8.19
CA ASP A 65 -6.23 10.72 8.57
C ASP A 65 -7.03 11.28 9.77
N ARG A 66 -8.27 10.83 9.98
CA ARG A 66 -9.09 11.13 11.18
C ARG A 66 -8.82 10.20 12.37
N GLY A 67 -8.04 9.13 12.19
CA GLY A 67 -7.80 8.09 13.20
C GLY A 67 -9.00 7.17 13.45
N GLU A 68 -9.93 7.08 12.49
CA GLU A 68 -11.08 6.18 12.55
C GLU A 68 -10.75 4.73 12.14
N ILE A 69 -9.68 4.56 11.34
CA ILE A 69 -9.16 3.25 10.94
C ILE A 69 -7.66 3.20 11.15
N ASP A 70 -7.18 2.05 11.63
CA ASP A 70 -5.76 1.82 11.88
C ASP A 70 -5.05 1.26 10.64
N ALA A 71 -3.72 1.28 10.66
CA ALA A 71 -2.87 0.74 9.59
C ALA A 71 -3.07 -0.77 9.30
N ASP A 72 -3.88 -1.45 10.12
CA ASP A 72 -4.15 -2.89 10.08
C ASP A 72 -5.62 -3.24 9.75
N GLY A 73 -6.52 -2.25 9.66
CA GLY A 73 -7.96 -2.44 9.39
C GLY A 73 -8.86 -2.08 10.56
#